data_AF-A0A9X3T1H0-F1
#
_entry.id   AF-A0A9X3T1H0-F1
#
_cell.length_a   1.000
_cell.length_b   1.000
_cell.length_c   1.000
_cell.angle_alpha   90.00
_cell.angle_beta   90.00
_cell.angle_gamma   90.00
#
_symmetry.space_group_name_H-M   'P 1'
#
loop_
_entity.id
_entity.type
_entity.pdbx_description
1 polymer ?
#
loop_
_entity_poly.entity_id
_entity_poly.type
_entity_poly.pdbx_seq_one_letter_code
_entity_poly.pdbx_strand_id
1 'polypeptide(L)'
;MTHRSKWLVLILLLLVWGVLLVQRFVNVPEPQRVALKFTSGQTLSREAARGTGGLPALIQPDEASAQQIAFKKPKNIFAPLSLPEKKLKKKRTRIAKEPKPPGPPPEPTAPPPPTPEELARVQRELAAKQARQQMGQYRFLGYLTRGGEQQAFLGKGRKIYIVRAGETLDGLIQIQAVDASSVKLKHQPTNLETTLLLKKEGNGIF
;
A
#
# COMPACT_ATOMS: atom_id res chain seq x y z
N MET A 1 -42.35 4.83 -52.52
CA MET A 1 -41.98 6.08 -51.80
C MET A 1 -41.52 7.12 -52.79
N THR A 2 -42.20 8.26 -52.86
CA THR A 2 -41.90 9.35 -53.79
C THR A 2 -40.60 10.07 -53.36
N HIS A 3 -39.86 10.68 -54.30
CA HIS A 3 -38.62 11.40 -53.99
C HIS A 3 -38.82 12.47 -52.89
N ARG A 4 -40.02 13.06 -52.84
CA ARG A 4 -40.44 14.03 -51.82
C ARG A 4 -40.52 13.43 -50.41
N SER A 5 -41.03 12.20 -50.27
CA SER A 5 -41.11 11.55 -48.95
C SER A 5 -39.71 11.17 -48.44
N LYS A 6 -38.78 10.80 -49.33
CA LYS A 6 -37.38 10.52 -48.97
C LYS A 6 -36.67 11.78 -48.46
N TRP A 7 -36.87 12.91 -49.12
CA TRP A 7 -36.32 14.20 -48.68
C TRP A 7 -36.90 14.66 -47.33
N LEU A 8 -38.21 14.50 -47.12
CA LEU A 8 -38.83 14.83 -45.84
C LEU A 8 -38.27 13.98 -44.68
N VAL A 9 -38.07 12.67 -44.91
CA VAL A 9 -37.46 11.78 -43.92
C VAL A 9 -36.02 12.17 -43.62
N LEU A 10 -35.23 12.54 -44.64
CA LEU A 10 -33.85 12.99 -44.45
C LEU A 10 -33.77 14.30 -43.66
N ILE A 11 -34.65 15.26 -43.95
CA ILE A 11 -34.71 16.54 -43.22
C ILE A 11 -35.10 16.28 -41.76
N LEU A 12 -36.13 15.46 -41.52
CA LEU A 12 -36.55 15.09 -40.17
C LEU A 12 -35.39 14.44 -39.39
N LEU A 13 -34.69 13.50 -40.03
CA LEU A 13 -33.56 12.80 -39.42
C LEU A 13 -32.41 13.76 -39.09
N LEU A 14 -32.06 14.67 -40.00
CA LEU A 14 -31.05 15.70 -39.77
C LEU A 14 -31.42 16.62 -38.60
N LEU A 15 -32.69 16.98 -38.48
CA LEU A 15 -33.19 17.83 -37.40
C LEU A 15 -33.06 17.12 -36.04
N VAL A 16 -33.45 15.84 -35.96
CA VAL A 16 -33.26 15.01 -34.77
C VAL A 16 -31.78 14.89 -34.40
N TRP A 17 -30.92 14.67 -35.40
CA TRP A 17 -29.47 14.55 -35.19
C TRP A 17 -28.86 15.86 -34.70
N GLY A 18 -29.29 17.00 -35.25
CA GLY A 18 -28.89 18.33 -34.80
C GLY A 18 -29.27 18.59 -33.35
N VAL A 19 -30.50 18.25 -32.96
CA VAL A 19 -30.97 18.39 -31.56
C VAL A 19 -30.10 17.55 -30.62
N LEU A 20 -29.78 16.30 -30.97
CA LEU A 20 -28.92 15.43 -30.17
C LEU A 20 -27.50 15.99 -30.02
N LEU A 21 -26.92 16.56 -31.08
CA LEU A 21 -25.61 17.19 -31.03
C LEU A 21 -25.59 18.39 -30.08
N VAL A 22 -26.57 19.28 -30.19
CA VAL A 22 -26.70 20.44 -29.28
C VAL A 22 -26.83 19.97 -27.83
N GLN A 23 -27.67 18.96 -27.58
CA GLN A 23 -27.87 18.40 -26.24
C GLN A 23 -26.57 17.82 -25.67
N ARG A 24 -25.79 17.13 -26.50
CA ARG A 24 -24.49 16.57 -26.13
C ARG A 24 -23.45 17.63 -25.81
N PHE A 25 -23.46 18.77 -26.52
CA PHE A 25 -22.56 19.89 -26.25
C PHE A 25 -22.92 20.69 -24.99
N VAL A 26 -24.22 20.91 -24.73
CA VAL A 26 -24.68 21.60 -23.51
C VAL A 26 -24.42 20.75 -22.26
N ASN A 27 -24.52 19.42 -22.37
CA ASN A 27 -24.29 18.50 -21.26
C ASN A 27 -22.83 18.07 -21.09
N VAL A 28 -21.86 18.70 -21.77
CA VAL A 28 -20.44 18.43 -21.46
C VAL A 28 -20.10 19.11 -20.14
N PRO A 29 -19.83 18.35 -19.05
CA PRO A 29 -19.38 18.97 -17.81
C PRO A 29 -18.05 19.67 -18.08
N GLU A 30 -17.98 20.97 -17.75
CA GLU A 30 -16.79 21.77 -18.01
C GLU A 30 -15.56 21.13 -17.33
N PRO A 31 -14.43 21.01 -18.05
CA PRO A 31 -13.21 20.48 -17.48
C PRO A 31 -12.76 21.39 -16.34
N GLN A 32 -12.71 20.83 -15.14
CA GLN A 32 -12.36 21.52 -13.90
C GLN A 32 -10.99 22.20 -14.03
N ARG A 33 -10.99 23.52 -14.25
CA ARG A 33 -9.77 24.32 -14.37
C ARG A 33 -9.21 24.60 -12.98
N VAL A 34 -8.41 23.67 -12.48
CA VAL A 34 -7.65 23.86 -11.25
C VAL A 34 -6.59 24.91 -11.51
N ALA A 35 -6.66 26.03 -10.79
CA ALA A 35 -5.62 27.04 -10.82
C ALA A 35 -4.28 26.39 -10.42
N LEU A 36 -3.27 26.51 -11.28
CA LEU A 36 -1.90 26.11 -10.98
C LEU A 36 -1.38 27.08 -9.91
N LYS A 37 -1.61 26.72 -8.64
CA LYS A 37 -1.18 27.47 -7.44
C LYS A 37 0.34 27.57 -7.25
N PHE A 38 1.12 27.12 -8.22
CA PHE A 38 2.57 27.30 -8.25
C PHE A 38 3.01 27.72 -9.65
N THR A 39 2.89 29.01 -9.94
CA THR A 39 3.69 29.65 -10.98
C THR A 39 5.15 29.59 -10.53
N SER A 40 5.94 28.81 -11.26
CA SER A 40 7.39 28.81 -11.16
C SER A 40 7.91 30.21 -11.54
N GLY A 41 8.51 30.94 -10.59
CA GLY A 41 9.18 32.20 -10.90
C GLY A 41 9.18 33.32 -9.84
N GLN A 42 8.52 33.17 -8.68
CA GLN A 42 8.61 34.21 -7.64
C GLN A 42 9.90 34.08 -6.82
N THR A 43 10.97 34.71 -7.31
CA THR A 43 12.16 35.02 -6.53
C THR A 43 11.94 36.32 -5.75
N LEU A 44 11.84 36.19 -4.43
CA LEU A 44 12.30 37.13 -3.39
C LEU A 44 12.11 38.65 -3.60
N SER A 45 11.15 39.24 -2.88
CA SER A 45 11.37 40.57 -2.28
C SER A 45 11.57 40.41 -0.77
N ARG A 46 12.83 40.51 -0.37
CA ARG A 46 13.30 40.59 1.01
C ARG A 46 12.96 41.98 1.56
N GLU A 47 11.69 42.29 1.77
CA GLU A 47 11.25 43.58 2.33
C GLU A 47 9.95 43.44 3.15
N ALA A 48 9.77 42.32 3.86
CA ALA A 48 8.64 42.11 4.76
C ALA A 48 9.08 41.64 6.16
N ALA A 49 10.33 41.96 6.55
CA ALA A 49 10.90 41.60 7.85
C ALA A 49 10.78 42.73 8.89
N ARG A 50 9.70 43.52 8.86
CA ARG A 50 9.31 44.42 9.95
C ARG A 50 7.79 44.53 10.00
N GLY A 51 7.15 43.72 10.83
CA GLY A 51 5.70 43.83 11.07
C GLY A 51 5.06 42.56 11.60
N THR A 52 5.30 42.28 12.88
CA THR A 52 4.39 41.67 13.86
C THR A 52 3.45 40.53 13.40
N GLY A 53 3.80 39.30 13.82
CA GLY A 53 2.85 38.19 13.97
C GLY A 53 3.07 36.98 13.07
N GLY A 54 4.28 36.39 13.08
CA GLY A 54 4.62 35.22 12.26
C GLY A 54 5.16 34.04 13.08
N LEU A 55 4.50 32.89 12.98
CA LEU A 55 5.08 31.55 13.03
C LEU A 55 4.39 30.75 11.90
N PRO A 56 5.13 30.01 11.08
CA PRO A 56 5.67 28.74 11.56
C PRO A 56 7.16 28.56 11.29
N ALA A 57 7.76 27.79 12.20
CA ALA A 57 9.16 27.41 12.25
C ALA A 57 9.74 27.08 10.87
N LEU A 58 10.61 27.99 10.41
CA LEU A 58 11.69 27.68 9.51
C LEU A 58 12.57 26.66 10.25
N ILE A 59 12.60 25.41 9.80
CA ILE A 59 13.60 24.44 10.26
C ILE A 59 14.93 24.95 9.71
N GLN A 60 15.59 25.79 10.50
CA GLN A 60 17.03 25.95 10.40
C GLN A 60 17.59 24.60 10.87
N PRO A 61 18.38 23.89 10.04
CA PRO A 61 19.26 22.89 10.59
C PRO A 61 20.23 23.67 11.47
N ASP A 62 19.89 23.74 12.76
CA ASP A 62 20.81 24.14 13.80
C ASP A 62 22.06 23.30 13.55
N GLU A 63 23.22 23.96 13.47
CA GLU A 63 24.49 23.26 13.42
C GLU A 63 24.48 22.33 14.62
N ALA A 64 24.20 21.05 14.34
CA ALA A 64 24.05 20.04 15.36
C ALA A 64 25.34 20.10 16.14
N SER A 65 25.21 20.64 17.35
CA SER A 65 26.25 20.66 18.36
C SER A 65 26.99 19.35 18.21
N ALA A 66 28.28 19.45 17.92
CA ALA A 66 29.19 18.32 17.87
C ALA A 66 29.36 17.73 19.27
N GLN A 67 28.26 17.43 19.94
CA GLN A 67 28.15 16.34 20.87
C GLN A 67 28.44 15.10 20.05
N GLN A 68 29.74 14.83 19.94
CA GLN A 68 30.31 13.53 19.71
C GLN A 68 29.57 12.59 20.66
N ILE A 69 28.47 12.01 20.19
CA ILE A 69 27.92 10.80 20.74
C ILE A 69 29.08 9.84 20.57
N ALA A 70 29.80 9.58 21.66
CA ALA A 70 30.88 8.63 21.67
C ALA A 70 30.25 7.28 21.33
N PHE A 71 30.26 6.93 20.05
CA PHE A 71 29.79 5.66 19.55
C PHE A 71 30.65 4.61 20.22
N LYS A 72 30.10 4.02 21.30
CA LYS A 72 30.74 2.89 21.97
C LYS A 72 30.91 1.82 20.90
N LYS A 73 32.17 1.43 20.72
CA LYS A 73 32.66 0.43 19.76
C LYS A 73 31.58 -0.64 19.51
N PRO A 74 31.14 -0.86 18.26
CA PRO A 74 30.02 -1.74 17.97
C PRO A 74 30.28 -3.12 18.57
N LYS A 75 29.37 -3.57 19.44
CA LYS A 75 29.49 -4.83 20.14
C LYS A 75 29.15 -5.94 19.16
N ASN A 76 30.06 -6.88 18.97
CA ASN A 76 29.87 -7.98 18.04
C ASN A 76 28.80 -8.93 18.60
N ILE A 77 27.55 -8.75 18.16
CA ILE A 77 26.38 -9.57 18.53
C ILE A 77 26.43 -10.98 17.92
N PHE A 78 27.41 -11.26 17.06
CA PHE A 78 27.67 -12.57 16.49
C PHE A 78 28.87 -13.28 17.16
N ALA A 79 29.42 -12.71 18.24
CA ALA A 79 30.41 -13.42 19.02
C ALA A 79 29.76 -14.67 19.64
N PRO A 80 30.30 -15.88 19.41
CA PRO A 80 29.79 -17.07 20.06
C PRO A 80 29.84 -16.86 21.57
N LEU A 81 28.74 -17.22 22.25
CA LEU A 81 28.61 -17.18 23.70
C LEU A 81 29.81 -17.89 24.32
N SER A 82 30.82 -17.11 24.69
CA SER A 82 32.00 -17.64 25.35
C SER A 82 31.54 -18.00 26.75
N LEU A 83 31.27 -19.30 26.96
CA LEU A 83 31.17 -19.86 28.29
C LEU A 83 32.39 -19.35 29.07
N PRO A 84 32.23 -18.84 30.30
CA PRO A 84 33.36 -18.35 31.06
C PRO A 84 34.34 -19.52 31.26
N GLU A 85 35.43 -19.49 30.49
CA GLU A 85 36.60 -20.34 30.70
C GLU A 85 37.18 -19.95 32.05
N LYS A 86 36.70 -20.66 33.07
CA LYS A 86 37.30 -20.73 34.38
C LYS A 86 38.75 -21.14 34.16
N LYS A 87 39.65 -20.17 34.36
CA LYS A 87 41.11 -20.34 34.38
C LYS A 87 41.48 -21.58 35.18
N LEU A 88 41.64 -22.71 34.50
CA LEU A 88 42.21 -23.91 35.09
C LEU A 88 43.65 -24.00 34.60
N LYS A 89 44.52 -23.57 35.51
CA LYS A 89 45.96 -23.77 35.47
C LYS A 89 46.25 -25.22 35.05
N LYS A 90 46.79 -25.43 33.85
CA LYS A 90 47.34 -26.72 33.43
C LYS A 90 48.60 -27.00 34.24
N LYS A 91 48.46 -27.78 35.30
CA LYS A 91 49.53 -28.63 35.83
C LYS A 91 48.95 -30.03 35.97
N ARG A 92 49.34 -30.93 35.07
CA ARG A 92 49.54 -32.36 35.34
C ARG A 92 49.96 -33.10 34.07
N THR A 93 51.25 -33.42 34.06
CA THR A 93 51.82 -34.76 33.94
C THR A 93 50.91 -35.83 33.33
N ARG A 94 51.40 -36.38 32.20
CA ARG A 94 51.05 -37.69 31.65
C ARG A 94 51.04 -38.77 32.74
N ILE A 95 50.10 -39.71 32.67
CA ILE A 95 50.31 -41.16 32.77
C ILE A 95 49.11 -41.85 32.11
N ALA A 96 49.44 -42.86 31.31
CA ALA A 96 48.58 -43.63 30.44
C ALA A 96 47.69 -44.64 31.20
N LYS A 97 46.54 -44.96 30.59
CA LYS A 97 45.92 -46.30 30.62
C LYS A 97 44.94 -46.44 29.45
N GLU A 98 45.33 -47.21 28.45
CA GLU A 98 44.44 -47.92 27.50
C GLU A 98 43.93 -49.22 28.17
N PRO A 99 42.96 -49.98 27.60
CA PRO A 99 41.97 -49.67 26.57
C PRO A 99 40.54 -50.14 26.95
N LYS A 100 39.50 -49.55 26.33
CA LYS A 100 38.22 -50.24 26.09
C LYS A 100 37.59 -49.61 24.85
N PRO A 101 37.28 -50.35 23.77
CA PRO A 101 36.69 -49.74 22.59
C PRO A 101 35.28 -49.25 22.94
N PRO A 102 34.98 -47.95 22.93
CA PRO A 102 33.62 -47.48 22.90
C PRO A 102 33.12 -47.67 21.45
N GLY A 103 31.88 -48.13 21.32
CA GLY A 103 31.25 -48.40 20.03
C GLY A 103 31.23 -47.19 19.08
N PRO A 104 30.80 -47.40 17.83
CA PRO A 104 30.71 -46.33 16.84
C PRO A 104 29.94 -45.12 17.41
N PRO A 105 30.41 -43.88 17.20
CA PRO A 105 29.70 -42.68 17.61
C PRO A 105 28.26 -42.72 17.11
N PRO A 106 27.25 -42.33 17.90
CA PRO A 106 25.91 -42.12 17.37
C PRO A 106 26.04 -41.08 16.26
N GLU A 107 25.68 -41.47 15.04
CA GLU A 107 25.61 -40.59 13.89
C GLU A 107 24.83 -39.33 14.28
N PRO A 108 25.32 -38.13 13.94
CA PRO A 108 24.53 -36.92 14.06
C PRO A 108 23.27 -37.15 13.24
N THR A 109 22.14 -37.33 13.93
CA THR A 109 20.84 -37.40 13.29
C THR A 109 20.65 -36.05 12.65
N ALA A 110 20.86 -35.98 11.33
CA ALA A 110 20.54 -34.80 10.55
C ALA A 110 19.08 -34.44 10.89
N PRO A 111 18.76 -33.17 11.16
CA PRO A 111 17.38 -32.77 11.34
C PRO A 111 16.59 -33.29 10.13
N PRO A 112 15.42 -33.94 10.34
CA PRO A 112 14.66 -34.48 9.24
C PRO A 112 14.40 -33.36 8.22
N PRO A 113 14.52 -33.62 6.92
CA PRO A 113 14.19 -32.63 5.91
C PRO A 113 12.76 -32.14 6.15
N PRO A 114 12.48 -30.83 5.95
CA PRO A 114 11.18 -30.27 6.24
C PRO A 114 10.11 -31.06 5.52
N THR A 115 9.18 -31.61 6.30
CA THR A 115 8.11 -32.48 5.79
C THR A 115 7.31 -31.67 4.75
N PRO A 116 6.83 -32.26 3.64
CA PRO A 116 6.02 -31.53 2.65
C PRO A 116 4.84 -30.75 3.26
N GLU A 117 4.30 -31.23 4.38
CA GLU A 117 3.27 -30.53 5.15
C GLU A 117 3.74 -29.23 5.80
N GLU A 118 4.96 -29.18 6.34
CA GLU A 118 5.52 -27.99 6.97
C GLU A 118 5.78 -26.91 5.91
N LEU A 119 6.31 -27.30 4.75
CA LEU A 119 6.49 -26.40 3.61
C LEU A 119 5.14 -25.83 3.13
N ALA A 120 4.11 -26.66 3.02
CA ALA A 120 2.77 -26.21 2.64
C ALA A 120 2.17 -25.23 3.67
N ARG A 121 2.40 -25.44 4.97
CA ARG A 121 1.97 -24.51 6.03
C ARG A 121 2.67 -23.16 5.91
N VAL A 122 4.00 -23.16 5.77
CA VAL A 122 4.79 -21.94 5.61
C VAL A 122 4.35 -21.15 4.37
N GLN A 123 4.13 -21.83 3.24
CA GLN A 123 3.66 -21.19 2.00
C GLN A 123 2.28 -20.54 2.16
N ARG A 124 1.32 -21.22 2.80
CA ARG A 124 -0.02 -20.65 3.06
C ARG A 124 0.05 -19.41 3.95
N GLU A 125 0.87 -19.45 4.99
CA GLU A 125 1.04 -18.30 5.89
C GLU A 125 1.65 -17.09 5.15
N LEU A 126 2.63 -17.35 4.28
CA LEU A 126 3.26 -16.32 3.46
C LEU A 126 2.27 -15.71 2.46
N ALA A 127 1.47 -16.54 1.79
CA ALA A 127 0.41 -16.10 0.89
C ALA A 127 -0.65 -15.24 1.63
N ALA A 128 -1.04 -15.63 2.84
CA ALA A 128 -1.97 -14.85 3.64
C ALA A 128 -1.39 -13.49 4.07
N LYS A 129 -0.10 -13.43 4.42
CA LYS A 129 0.58 -12.16 4.73
C LYS A 129 0.63 -11.24 3.50
N GLN A 130 1.00 -11.78 2.34
CA GLN A 130 1.01 -11.03 1.08
C GLN A 130 -0.38 -10.52 0.71
N ALA A 131 -1.42 -11.36 0.84
CA ALA A 131 -2.80 -10.96 0.59
C ALA A 131 -3.24 -9.78 1.46
N ARG A 132 -2.92 -9.81 2.77
CA ARG A 132 -3.21 -8.70 3.69
C ARG A 132 -2.48 -7.42 3.30
N GLN A 133 -1.20 -7.52 2.90
CA GLN A 133 -0.43 -6.38 2.42
C GLN A 133 -0.99 -5.80 1.12
N GLN A 134 -1.45 -6.65 0.20
CA GLN A 134 -2.06 -6.23 -1.06
C GLN A 134 -3.42 -5.53 -0.83
N MET A 135 -4.29 -6.13 -0.03
CA MET A 135 -5.59 -5.54 0.31
C MET A 135 -5.43 -4.25 1.13
N GLY A 136 -4.45 -4.19 2.04
CA GLY A 136 -4.17 -3.00 2.85
C GLY A 136 -3.61 -1.80 2.07
N GLN A 137 -3.18 -2.00 0.82
CA GLN A 137 -2.79 -0.89 -0.07
C GLN A 137 -4.00 -0.18 -0.67
N TYR A 138 -5.18 -0.82 -0.67
CA TYR A 138 -6.41 -0.20 -1.12
C TYR A 138 -6.99 0.66 -0.02
N ARG A 139 -7.43 1.85 -0.41
CA ARG A 139 -8.07 2.81 0.49
C ARG A 139 -9.42 3.20 -0.08
N PHE A 140 -10.46 3.10 0.73
CA PHE A 140 -11.79 3.54 0.30
C PHE A 140 -11.84 5.06 0.32
N LEU A 141 -12.10 5.66 -0.85
CA LEU A 141 -12.12 7.11 -1.06
C LEU A 141 -13.53 7.68 -1.04
N GLY A 142 -14.54 6.89 -1.40
CA GLY A 142 -15.92 7.32 -1.46
C GLY A 142 -16.77 6.39 -2.31
N TYR A 143 -18.05 6.71 -2.43
CA TYR A 143 -19.00 5.98 -3.26
C TYR A 143 -19.80 6.95 -4.11
N LEU A 144 -20.40 6.45 -5.18
CA LEU A 144 -21.36 7.17 -6.01
C LEU A 144 -22.52 6.24 -6.32
N THR A 145 -23.72 6.77 -6.25
CA THR A 145 -24.93 6.07 -6.71
C THR A 145 -25.33 6.63 -8.07
N ARG A 146 -25.32 5.79 -9.11
CA ARG A 146 -25.73 6.18 -10.45
C ARG A 146 -26.75 5.19 -10.98
N GLY A 147 -27.97 5.64 -11.28
CA GLY A 147 -29.03 4.78 -11.81
C GLY A 147 -29.43 3.63 -10.88
N GLY A 148 -29.28 3.79 -9.57
CA GLY A 148 -29.56 2.75 -8.58
C GLY A 148 -28.40 1.77 -8.32
N GLU A 149 -27.32 1.82 -9.12
CA GLU A 149 -26.10 1.05 -8.85
C GLU A 149 -25.15 1.83 -7.95
N GLN A 150 -24.64 1.17 -6.90
CA GLN A 150 -23.59 1.72 -6.05
C GLN A 150 -22.21 1.38 -6.62
N GLN A 151 -21.40 2.41 -6.82
CA GLN A 151 -20.01 2.32 -7.26
C GLN A 151 -19.09 2.80 -6.15
N ALA A 152 -18.04 2.04 -5.85
CA ALA A 152 -17.00 2.39 -4.89
C ALA A 152 -15.78 2.97 -5.59
N PHE A 153 -15.19 4.00 -5.00
CA PHE A 153 -13.88 4.54 -5.38
C PHE A 153 -12.82 3.99 -4.43
N LEU A 154 -11.88 3.23 -4.97
CA LEU A 154 -10.73 2.72 -4.24
C LEU A 154 -9.44 3.33 -4.77
N GLY A 155 -8.62 3.85 -3.87
CA GLY A 155 -7.27 4.33 -4.18
C GLY A 155 -6.22 3.28 -3.89
N LYS A 156 -5.25 3.09 -4.79
CA LYS A 156 -4.01 2.33 -4.56
C LYS A 156 -2.82 3.25 -4.87
N GLY A 157 -2.25 3.86 -3.83
CA GLY A 157 -1.24 4.90 -4.00
C GLY A 157 -1.79 6.12 -4.76
N ARG A 158 -1.37 6.30 -6.02
CA ARG A 158 -1.81 7.42 -6.89
C ARG A 158 -2.88 7.05 -7.92
N LYS A 159 -3.25 5.76 -8.00
CA LYS A 159 -4.29 5.27 -8.93
C LYS A 159 -5.63 5.19 -8.23
N ILE A 160 -6.71 5.49 -8.94
CA ILE A 160 -8.09 5.37 -8.46
C ILE A 160 -8.80 4.33 -9.33
N TYR A 161 -9.51 3.42 -8.68
CA TYR A 161 -10.34 2.39 -9.30
C TYR A 161 -11.79 2.66 -8.93
N ILE A 162 -12.68 2.56 -9.91
CA ILE A 162 -14.13 2.67 -9.72
C ILE A 162 -14.67 1.27 -9.96
N VAL A 163 -15.32 0.69 -8.95
CA VAL A 163 -15.77 -0.70 -9.01
C VAL A 163 -17.16 -0.87 -8.45
N ARG A 164 -17.85 -1.91 -8.92
CA ARG A 164 -19.17 -2.34 -8.44
C ARG A 164 -19.09 -3.58 -7.55
N ALA A 165 -20.16 -3.85 -6.82
CA ALA A 165 -20.32 -5.12 -6.13
C ALA A 165 -20.23 -6.28 -7.13
N GLY A 166 -19.43 -7.29 -6.82
CA GLY A 166 -19.15 -8.44 -7.68
C GLY A 166 -17.96 -8.29 -8.65
N GLU A 167 -17.46 -7.07 -8.90
CA GLU A 167 -16.30 -6.87 -9.77
C GLU A 167 -15.00 -7.37 -9.12
N THR A 168 -13.97 -7.60 -9.94
CA THR A 168 -12.66 -8.08 -9.48
C THR A 168 -11.57 -7.05 -9.77
N LEU A 169 -10.85 -6.65 -8.74
CA LEU A 169 -9.67 -5.78 -8.74
C LEU A 169 -8.40 -6.60 -8.94
N ASP A 170 -7.56 -6.17 -9.88
CA ASP A 170 -6.26 -6.79 -10.21
C ASP A 170 -6.33 -8.32 -10.45
N GLY A 171 -7.51 -8.86 -10.77
CA GLY A 171 -7.74 -10.30 -10.97
C GLY A 171 -7.67 -11.17 -9.70
N LEU A 172 -7.40 -10.59 -8.53
CA LEU A 172 -7.15 -11.35 -7.28
C LEU A 172 -8.12 -10.98 -6.16
N ILE A 173 -8.68 -9.78 -6.18
CA ILE A 173 -9.50 -9.24 -5.09
C ILE A 173 -10.89 -8.97 -5.63
N GLN A 174 -11.91 -9.65 -5.11
CA GLN A 174 -13.30 -9.45 -5.48
C GLN A 174 -14.00 -8.51 -4.51
N ILE A 175 -14.84 -7.61 -5.00
CA ILE A 175 -15.70 -6.77 -4.17
C ILE A 175 -16.95 -7.58 -3.82
N GLN A 176 -17.14 -7.91 -2.55
CA GLN A 176 -18.35 -8.60 -2.10
C GLN A 176 -19.54 -7.64 -2.01
N ALA A 177 -19.33 -6.49 -1.36
CA ALA A 177 -20.38 -5.52 -1.09
C ALA A 177 -19.79 -4.12 -1.10
N VAL A 178 -20.57 -3.18 -1.62
CA VAL A 178 -20.31 -1.74 -1.57
C VAL A 178 -21.43 -1.12 -0.76
N ASP A 179 -21.06 -0.48 0.35
CA ASP A 179 -21.95 0.35 1.16
C ASP A 179 -21.50 1.82 1.09
N ALA A 180 -22.36 2.71 1.58
CA ALA A 180 -22.06 4.15 1.66
C ALA A 180 -20.82 4.49 2.52
N SER A 181 -20.50 3.66 3.53
CA SER A 181 -19.42 3.92 4.48
C SER A 181 -18.33 2.85 4.48
N SER A 182 -18.55 1.72 3.80
CA SER A 182 -17.62 0.61 3.82
C SER A 182 -17.64 -0.21 2.54
N VAL A 183 -16.52 -0.84 2.22
CA VAL A 183 -16.40 -1.78 1.10
C VAL A 183 -15.80 -3.08 1.61
N LYS A 184 -16.49 -4.20 1.33
CA LYS A 184 -16.01 -5.53 1.67
C LYS A 184 -15.23 -6.11 0.49
N LEU A 185 -13.95 -6.37 0.71
CA LEU A 185 -13.04 -7.00 -0.23
C LEU A 185 -12.81 -8.45 0.19
N LYS A 186 -12.75 -9.35 -0.78
CA LYS A 186 -12.39 -10.76 -0.61
C LYS A 186 -11.23 -11.12 -1.51
N HIS A 187 -10.13 -11.62 -0.95
CA HIS A 187 -9.03 -12.17 -1.74
C HIS A 187 -9.39 -13.58 -2.22
N GLN A 188 -9.51 -13.80 -3.53
CA GLN A 188 -9.92 -15.09 -4.08
C GLN A 188 -8.97 -16.26 -3.72
N PRO A 189 -7.63 -16.12 -3.83
CA PRO A 189 -6.72 -17.24 -3.55
C PRO A 189 -6.75 -17.73 -2.11
N THR A 190 -6.99 -16.82 -1.16
CA THR A 190 -6.86 -17.09 0.28
C THR A 190 -8.20 -17.05 1.01
N ASN A 191 -9.30 -16.72 0.30
CA ASN A 191 -10.62 -16.43 0.87
C ASN A 191 -10.59 -15.43 2.04
N LEU A 192 -9.61 -14.53 2.07
CA LEU A 192 -9.42 -13.58 3.17
C LEU A 192 -10.31 -12.37 2.93
N GLU A 193 -11.13 -12.03 3.93
CA GLU A 193 -12.05 -10.89 3.88
C GLU A 193 -11.47 -9.68 4.61
N THR A 194 -11.69 -8.49 4.05
CA THR A 194 -11.26 -7.23 4.63
C THR A 194 -12.32 -6.17 4.36
N THR A 195 -12.69 -5.45 5.42
CA THR A 195 -13.62 -4.31 5.32
C THR A 195 -12.82 -3.03 5.32
N LEU A 196 -12.89 -2.28 4.22
CA LEU A 196 -12.32 -0.94 4.15
C LEU A 196 -13.37 0.08 4.55
N LEU A 197 -13.06 0.91 5.53
CA LEU A 197 -13.92 1.99 5.99
C LEU A 197 -13.58 3.29 5.25
N LEU A 198 -14.59 4.14 5.09
CA LEU A 198 -14.41 5.45 4.49
C LEU A 198 -13.63 6.33 5.47
N LYS A 199 -12.39 6.67 5.12
CA LYS A 199 -11.61 7.61 5.93
C LYS A 199 -12.15 9.02 5.69
N LYS A 200 -13.13 9.44 6.49
CA LYS A 200 -13.60 10.82 6.54
C LYS A 200 -12.47 11.68 7.13
N GLU A 201 -11.62 12.26 6.29
CA GLU A 201 -10.74 13.34 6.73
C GLU A 201 -11.64 14.55 7.03
N GLY A 202 -11.89 14.77 8.32
CA GLY A 202 -12.65 15.91 8.81
C GLY A 202 -11.90 17.20 8.52
N ASN A 203 -12.19 17.81 7.37
CA ASN A 203 -11.93 19.22 7.12
C ASN A 203 -13.14 19.83 6.42
N GLY A 204 -14.27 19.83 7.13
CA GLY A 204 -15.40 20.70 6.84
C GLY A 204 -15.27 21.92 7.74
N ILE A 205 -14.63 22.96 7.24
CA ILE A 205 -14.78 24.32 7.76
C ILE A 205 -15.45 25.09 6.61
N PHE A 206 -16.77 25.19 6.68
CA PHE A 206 -17.52 26.27 6.06
C PHE A 206 -18.01 27.15 7.21
#